data_AF-A0A6J1W9A5-F1
#
_entry.id   AF-A0A6J1W9A5-F1
#
_cell.length_a   1.000
_cell.length_b   1.000
_cell.length_c   1.000
_cell.angle_alpha   90.00
_cell.angle_beta   90.00
_cell.angle_gamma   90.00
#
_symmetry.space_group_name_H-M   'P 1'
#
loop_
_entity.id
_entity.type
_entity.pdbx_description
1 polymer ?
#
loop_
_entity_poly.entity_id
_entity_poly.type
_entity_poly.pdbx_seq_one_letter_code
_entity_poly.pdbx_strand_id
1 'polypeptide(L)'
;MEAEELTRDVLGIKNLTPHKDDMWATFEVIENGELERPLHCTENILEQILHWSSLACPSNASLIIKKFPTIGLMSEGSKHSVNPSSPKINL
;
A
#
# COMPACT_ATOMS: atom_id res chain seq x y z
N MET A 1 -3.87 -6.15 -11.46
CA MET A 1 -4.78 -5.81 -10.36
C MET A 1 -3.97 -5.14 -9.27
N GLU A 2 -4.19 -3.85 -9.10
CA GLU A 2 -3.49 -3.03 -8.10
C GLU A 2 -4.24 -3.03 -6.76
N ALA A 3 -3.57 -2.67 -5.66
CA ALA A 3 -4.18 -2.63 -4.33
C ALA A 3 -5.37 -1.65 -4.22
N GLU A 4 -5.31 -0.52 -4.93
CA GLU A 4 -6.43 0.42 -5.01
C GLU A 4 -7.63 -0.19 -5.76
N GLU A 5 -7.38 -0.88 -6.86
CA GLU A 5 -8.41 -1.58 -7.63
C GLU A 5 -9.12 -2.64 -6.78
N LEU A 6 -8.35 -3.48 -6.08
CA LEU A 6 -8.91 -4.48 -5.16
C LEU A 6 -9.75 -3.84 -4.04
N THR A 7 -9.26 -2.75 -3.46
CA THR A 7 -9.97 -2.04 -2.38
C THR A 7 -11.32 -1.55 -2.89
N ARG A 8 -11.34 -0.89 -4.05
CA ARG A 8 -12.57 -0.38 -4.67
C ARG A 8 -13.54 -1.50 -5.03
N ASP A 9 -13.05 -2.60 -5.60
CA ASP A 9 -13.89 -3.72 -6.02
C ASP A 9 -14.57 -4.38 -4.82
N VAL A 10 -13.84 -4.63 -3.72
CA VAL A 10 -14.42 -5.22 -2.52
C VAL A 10 -15.43 -4.29 -1.84
N LEU A 11 -15.17 -2.98 -1.83
CA LEU A 11 -16.15 -2.00 -1.34
C LEU A 11 -17.42 -2.02 -2.20
N GLY A 12 -17.27 -2.10 -3.53
CA GLY A 12 -18.38 -2.27 -4.47
C GLY A 12 -19.19 -3.54 -4.20
N ILE A 13 -18.52 -4.68 -4.03
CA ILE A 13 -19.16 -5.97 -3.68
C ILE A 13 -19.92 -5.87 -2.35
N LYS A 14 -19.35 -5.17 -1.37
CA LYS A 14 -19.98 -4.95 -0.05
C LYS A 14 -21.03 -3.84 -0.04
N ASN A 15 -21.27 -3.16 -1.17
CA ASN A 15 -22.13 -1.98 -1.28
C ASN A 15 -21.79 -0.89 -0.26
N LEU A 16 -20.49 -0.75 0.05
CA LEU A 16 -19.98 0.26 0.96
C LEU A 16 -19.58 1.49 0.15
N THR A 17 -20.18 2.64 0.47
CA THR A 17 -19.76 3.94 -0.08
C THR A 17 -18.94 4.65 0.99
N PRO A 18 -17.61 4.84 0.78
CA PRO A 18 -16.79 5.60 1.72
C PRO A 18 -17.33 7.01 1.92
N HIS A 19 -17.41 7.46 3.17
CA HIS A 19 -17.64 8.87 3.47
C HIS A 19 -16.39 9.71 3.14
N LYS A 20 -16.54 11.04 3.08
CA LYS A 20 -15.46 11.98 2.69
C LYS A 20 -14.17 11.82 3.51
N ASP A 21 -14.28 11.38 4.76
CA ASP A 21 -13.17 11.23 5.70
C ASP A 21 -12.78 9.75 5.93
N ASP A 22 -13.40 8.83 5.18
CA ASP A 22 -13.16 7.39 5.31
C ASP A 22 -12.09 6.94 4.32
N MET A 23 -10.88 6.71 4.81
CA MET A 23 -9.84 6.09 4.00
C MET A 23 -9.86 4.58 4.17
N TRP A 24 -9.91 3.85 3.07
CA TRP A 24 -9.83 2.40 3.02
C TRP A 24 -8.57 2.00 2.26
N ALA A 25 -7.88 0.98 2.73
CA ALA A 25 -6.76 0.39 2.03
C ALA A 25 -6.75 -1.13 2.20
N THR A 26 -6.04 -1.76 1.29
CA THR A 26 -5.64 -3.16 1.43
C THR A 26 -4.38 -3.21 2.29
N PHE A 27 -4.35 -4.12 3.26
CA PHE A 27 -3.18 -4.44 4.04
C PHE A 27 -2.79 -5.87 3.77
N GLU A 28 -1.50 -6.13 3.82
CA GLU A 28 -1.03 -7.49 4.04
C GLU A 28 -0.91 -7.79 5.51
N VAL A 29 -1.28 -9.02 5.84
CA VAL A 29 -1.10 -9.62 7.15
C VAL A 29 -0.31 -10.89 6.95
N ILE A 30 0.81 -11.04 7.66
CA ILE A 30 1.63 -12.24 7.65
C ILE A 30 1.82 -12.75 9.08
N GLU A 31 2.45 -13.92 9.22
CA GLU A 31 2.73 -14.54 10.52
C GLU A 31 1.46 -14.66 11.39
N ASN A 32 0.33 -15.01 10.77
CA ASN A 32 -0.93 -15.23 11.46
C ASN A 32 -1.45 -13.97 12.22
N GLY A 33 -1.15 -12.77 11.71
CA GLY A 33 -1.62 -11.53 12.32
C GLY A 33 -0.58 -10.75 13.09
N GLU A 34 0.62 -11.30 13.29
CA GLU A 34 1.66 -10.63 14.07
C GLU A 34 2.25 -9.41 13.35
N LEU A 35 2.32 -9.47 12.02
CA LEU A 35 2.80 -8.37 11.18
C LEU A 35 1.70 -7.92 10.23
N GLU A 36 1.48 -6.61 10.22
CA GLU A 36 0.52 -5.94 9.33
C GLU A 36 1.16 -4.70 8.71
N ARG A 37 1.02 -4.54 7.39
CA ARG A 37 1.38 -3.30 6.71
C ARG A 37 0.35 -2.91 5.64
N PRO A 38 0.11 -1.61 5.42
CA PRO A 38 -0.67 -1.16 4.28
C PRO A 38 0.09 -1.42 2.97
N LEU A 39 -0.64 -1.79 1.93
CA LEU A 39 -0.13 -1.82 0.56
C LEU A 39 -0.31 -0.43 -0.07
N HIS A 40 0.71 0.04 -0.78
CA HIS A 40 0.62 1.24 -1.62
C HIS A 40 -0.39 1.01 -2.74
N CYS A 41 -1.09 2.08 -3.17
CA CYS A 41 -2.19 1.98 -4.13
C CYS A 41 -1.83 1.25 -5.43
N THR A 42 -0.58 1.41 -5.89
CA THR A 42 -0.04 0.80 -7.12
C THR A 42 0.62 -0.56 -6.93
N GLU A 43 0.70 -1.11 -5.72
CA GLU A 43 1.29 -2.44 -5.51
C GLU A 43 0.45 -3.52 -6.21
N ASN A 44 1.13 -4.48 -6.85
CA ASN A 44 0.49 -5.56 -7.59
C ASN A 44 0.11 -6.69 -6.63
N ILE A 45 -1.20 -6.95 -6.53
CA ILE A 45 -1.75 -7.96 -5.63
C ILE A 45 -1.25 -9.37 -5.95
N LEU A 46 -1.10 -9.70 -7.23
CA LEU A 46 -0.65 -11.03 -7.64
C LEU A 46 0.82 -11.25 -7.32
N GLU A 47 1.65 -10.22 -7.46
CA GLU A 47 3.06 -10.27 -7.07
C GLU A 47 3.20 -10.45 -5.55
N GLN A 48 2.36 -9.76 -4.77
CA GLN A 48 2.34 -9.91 -3.31
C GLN A 48 1.95 -11.34 -2.89
N ILE A 49 0.91 -11.91 -3.51
CA ILE A 49 0.50 -13.31 -3.24
C ILE A 49 1.59 -14.30 -3.66
N LEU A 50 2.25 -14.05 -4.80
CA LEU A 50 3.37 -14.87 -5.26
C LEU A 50 4.54 -14.82 -4.27
N HIS A 51 4.86 -13.65 -3.73
CA HIS A 51 5.87 -13.51 -2.68
C HIS A 51 5.53 -14.37 -1.45
N TRP A 52 4.26 -14.37 -1.00
CA TRP A 52 3.84 -15.19 0.13
C TRP A 52 3.96 -16.70 -0.10
N SER A 53 3.88 -17.15 -1.35
CA SER A 53 4.09 -18.58 -1.67
C SER A 53 5.50 -19.08 -1.30
N SER A 54 6.45 -18.15 -1.14
CA SER A 54 7.82 -18.44 -0.70
C SER A 54 8.04 -18.36 0.82
N LEU A 55 7.03 -17.93 1.59
CA LEU A 55 7.11 -17.91 3.06
C LEU A 55 7.12 -19.34 3.62
N ALA A 56 7.66 -19.50 4.83
CA ALA A 56 7.69 -20.79 5.51
C ALA A 56 6.29 -21.39 5.71
N CYS A 57 5.27 -20.55 5.89
CA CYS A 57 3.87 -20.93 6.00
C CYS A 57 2.99 -19.97 5.18
N PRO A 58 2.78 -20.22 3.88
CA PRO A 58 1.99 -19.33 3.01
C PRO A 58 0.54 -19.13 3.48
N SER A 59 -0.01 -20.13 4.18
CA SER A 59 -1.34 -20.08 4.79
C SER A 59 -1.50 -18.99 5.85
N ASN A 60 -0.39 -18.49 6.39
CA ASN A 60 -0.39 -17.48 7.45
C ASN A 60 -0.41 -16.05 6.88
N ALA A 61 -0.43 -15.92 5.54
CA ALA A 61 -0.49 -14.65 4.86
C ALA A 61 -1.89 -14.43 4.24
N SER A 62 -2.40 -13.20 4.36
CA SER A 62 -3.71 -12.82 3.82
C SER A 62 -3.80 -11.34 3.51
N LEU A 63 -4.74 -11.00 2.62
CA LEU A 63 -5.13 -9.61 2.37
C LEU A 63 -6.35 -9.28 3.22
N ILE A 64 -6.33 -8.10 3.80
CA ILE A 64 -7.45 -7.53 4.55
C ILE A 64 -7.75 -6.14 4.00
N ILE A 65 -9.01 -5.73 4.06
CA ILE A 65 -9.43 -4.39 3.68
C ILE A 65 -10.00 -3.73 4.93
N LYS A 66 -9.36 -2.63 5.34
CA LYS A 66 -9.68 -1.93 6.58
C LYS A 66 -9.82 -0.43 6.34
N LYS A 67 -10.73 0.17 7.09
CA LYS A 67 -10.84 1.62 7.24
C LYS A 67 -9.79 2.11 8.23
N PHE A 68 -9.11 3.20 7.93
CA PHE A 68 -8.11 3.80 8.82
C PHE A 68 -8.20 5.33 8.81
N PRO A 69 -7.81 6.00 9.92
CA PRO A 69 -7.89 7.45 10.02
C PRO A 69 -6.83 8.15 9.17
N THR A 70 -7.22 9.23 8.49
CA THR A 70 -6.34 10.05 7.63
C THR A 70 -5.15 10.68 8.36
N ILE A 71 -5.20 10.76 9.70
CA ILE A 71 -4.23 11.48 10.55
C ILE A 71 -2.83 10.85 10.56
N GLY A 72 -2.63 9.65 10.00
CA GLY A 72 -1.35 8.92 10.07
C GLY A 72 -0.54 8.77 8.77
N LEU A 73 -1.07 9.11 7.59
CA LEU A 73 -0.43 8.78 6.31
C LEU A 73 0.02 10.03 5.54
N MET A 74 0.81 10.88 6.19
CA MET A 74 1.58 11.93 5.53
C MET A 74 3.04 11.80 5.93
N SER A 75 3.81 11.06 5.12
CA SER A 75 5.24 11.26 4.84
C SER A 75 5.92 9.91 4.57
N GLU A 76 6.00 9.51 3.31
CA GLU A 76 7.28 9.28 2.66
C GLU A 76 7.07 9.09 1.16
N GLY A 77 7.75 9.92 0.38
CA GLY A 77 7.53 10.07 -1.05
C GLY A 77 7.79 11.47 -1.59
N SER A 78 8.47 12.34 -0.82
CA SER A 78 9.07 13.54 -1.41
C SER A 78 10.28 13.09 -2.22
N LYS A 79 10.07 12.95 -3.54
CA LYS A 79 11.13 12.76 -4.53
C LYS A 79 12.18 13.86 -4.32
N HIS A 80 13.37 13.49 -3.85
CA HIS A 80 14.54 14.36 -3.95
C HIS A 80 14.86 14.54 -5.44
N SER A 81 14.35 15.62 -6.03
CA SER A 81 14.89 16.20 -7.25
C SER A 81 16.23 16.82 -6.89
N VAL A 82 17.32 16.07 -7.09
CA VAL A 82 18.67 16.65 -7.05
C VAL A 82 18.97 17.19 -8.45
N ASN A 83 18.81 18.50 -8.61
CA ASN A 83 19.64 19.28 -9.54
C ASN A 83 19.71 20.69 -8.97
N PRO A 84 20.93 21.15 -8.65
CA PRO A 84 21.41 22.28 -9.43
C PRO A 84 22.92 22.27 -9.73
N SER A 85 23.22 22.98 -10.82
CA SER A 85 24.42 23.76 -11.07
C SER A 85 25.75 23.04 -11.36
N SER A 86 26.06 22.99 -12.65
CA SER A 86 27.42 22.95 -13.20
C SER A 86 28.30 24.05 -12.60
N PRO A 87 29.58 23.81 -12.27
CA PRO A 87 30.49 24.86 -11.87
C PRO A 87 30.97 25.67 -13.09
N LYS A 88 30.72 26.98 -13.08
CA LYS A 88 31.49 27.94 -13.87
C LYS A 88 32.82 28.19 -13.15
N ILE A 89 33.90 27.69 -13.73
CA ILE A 89 35.27 28.06 -13.34
C ILE A 89 35.59 29.41 -13.98
N ASN A 90 35.86 30.41 -13.15
CA ASN A 90 36.54 31.65 -13.53
C ASN A 90 37.32 32.13 -12.29
N LEU A 91 38.59 31.72 -12.20
CA LEU A 91 39.71 32.55 -11.76
C LEU A 91 41.01 31.91 -12.24
#